data_AF-A0A1Y4GXQ5-F1
#
_entry.id   AF-A0A1Y4GXQ5-F1
#
_cell.length_a   1.000
_cell.length_b   1.000
_cell.length_c   1.000
_cell.angle_alpha   90.00
_cell.angle_beta   90.00
_cell.angle_gamma   90.00
#
_symmetry.space_group_name_H-M   'P 1'
#
loop_
_entity.id
_entity.type
_entity.pdbx_description
1 polymer ?
#
loop_
_entity_poly.entity_id
_entity_poly.type
_entity_poly.pdbx_seq_one_letter_code
_entity_poly.pdbx_strand_id
1 'polypeptide(L)' 'MYTSKQAVTQNLLDAGCDCETIARFLRYEKEGDREGQLSLLAAHRLRLLEQVHQEEKRIACLDYLVYQLEKTDDAL' A
#
# COMPACT_ATOMS: atom_id res chain seq x y z
N MET A 1 -2.55 22.26 -13.28
CA MET A 1 -2.96 22.35 -11.85
C MET A 1 -4.18 21.46 -11.68
N TYR A 2 -4.00 20.18 -11.34
CA TYR A 2 -5.13 19.23 -11.23
C TYR A 2 -5.70 19.29 -9.80
N THR A 3 -6.50 20.31 -9.53
CA THR A 3 -7.17 20.49 -8.23
C THR A 3 -8.68 20.34 -8.41
N SER A 4 -9.11 19.30 -9.13
CA SER A 4 -10.51 18.91 -9.19
C SER A 4 -10.75 17.71 -8.27
N LYS A 5 -11.96 17.62 -7.71
CA LYS A 5 -12.37 16.52 -6.83
C LYS A 5 -12.16 15.13 -7.47
N GLN A 6 -12.35 15.04 -8.79
CA GLN A 6 -12.09 13.84 -9.58
C GLN A 6 -10.61 13.43 -9.55
N ALA A 7 -9.68 14.39 -9.67
CA ALA A 7 -8.26 14.09 -9.59
C ALA A 7 -7.86 13.57 -8.20
N VAL A 8 -8.46 14.13 -7.13
CA VAL A 8 -8.24 13.64 -5.76
C VAL A 8 -8.77 12.22 -5.59
N THR A 9 -10.00 11.94 -6.05
CA THR A 9 -10.56 10.58 -5.99
C THR A 9 -9.74 9.58 -6.80
N GLN A 10 -9.27 9.95 -7.99
CA GLN A 10 -8.41 9.09 -8.80
C GLN A 10 -7.08 8.80 -8.10
N ASN A 11 -6.43 9.80 -7.52
CA ASN A 11 -5.20 9.60 -6.75
C ASN A 11 -5.39 8.62 -5.58
N LEU A 12 -6.55 8.67 -4.91
CA LEU A 12 -6.86 7.74 -3.83
C LEU A 12 -7.06 6.31 -4.36
N LEU A 13 -7.74 6.15 -5.50
CA LEU A 13 -7.91 4.86 -6.16
C LEU A 13 -6.57 4.27 -6.63
N ASP A 14 -5.73 5.09 -7.27
CA ASP A 14 -4.41 4.69 -7.75
C ASP A 14 -3.47 4.31 -6.59
N ALA A 15 -3.66 4.92 -5.41
CA ALA A 15 -2.96 4.54 -4.19
C ALA A 15 -3.46 3.23 -3.57
N GLY A 16 -4.56 2.64 -4.09
CA GLY A 16 -5.16 1.42 -3.55
C GLY A 16 -6.15 1.67 -2.39
N CYS A 17 -6.65 2.91 -2.22
CA CYS A 17 -7.73 3.17 -1.28
C CYS A 17 -9.03 2.53 -1.78
N ASP A 18 -9.71 1.79 -0.90
CA ASP A 18 -11.04 1.27 -1.18
C ASP A 18 -12.12 2.36 -1.10
N CYS A 19 -13.32 2.01 -1.57
CA CYS A 19 -14.47 2.90 -1.57
C CYS A 19 -14.81 3.44 -0.18
N GLU A 20 -14.59 2.66 0.88
CA GLU A 20 -14.85 3.08 2.27
C GLU A 20 -13.85 4.16 2.71
N THR A 21 -12.56 3.95 2.46
CA THR A 21 -11.49 4.91 2.75
C THR A 21 -11.72 6.21 1.99
N ILE A 22 -12.09 6.12 0.71
CA ILE A 22 -12.41 7.30 -0.11
C ILE A 22 -13.63 8.04 0.45
N ALA A 23 -14.70 7.33 0.80
CA ALA A 23 -15.90 7.94 1.38
C ALA A 23 -15.59 8.69 2.70
N ARG A 24 -14.76 8.09 3.57
CA ARG A 24 -14.28 8.73 4.80
C ARG A 24 -13.44 9.97 4.52
N PHE A 25 -12.51 9.90 3.56
CA PHE A 25 -11.69 11.04 3.16
C PHE A 25 -12.55 12.23 2.68
N LEU A 26 -13.56 11.95 1.85
CA LEU A 26 -14.48 12.97 1.33
C LEU A 26 -15.43 13.50 2.40
N ARG A 27 -15.72 12.73 3.46
CA ARG A 27 -16.47 13.22 4.62
C ARG A 27 -15.65 14.23 5.41
N TYR A 28 -14.40 13.91 5.74
CA TYR A 28 -13.49 14.84 6.40
C TYR A 28 -13.27 16.12 5.59
N GLU A 29 -13.21 16.00 4.24
CA GLU A 29 -13.14 17.16 3.35
C GLU A 29 -14.33 18.11 3.54
N LYS A 30 -15.57 17.56 3.59
CA LYS A 30 -16.79 18.35 3.79
C LYS A 30 -16.85 18.99 5.17
N GLU A 31 -16.28 18.34 6.18
CA GLU A 31 -16.22 18.81 7.56
C GLU A 31 -15.07 19.83 7.79
N GLY A 32 -14.18 20.03 6.80
CA GLY A 32 -12.99 20.87 6.94
C GLY A 32 -11.90 20.22 7.81
N ASP A 33 -12.02 18.92 8.12
CA ASP A 33 -11.11 18.18 8.98
C ASP A 33 -9.88 17.71 8.20
N ARG A 34 -8.90 18.61 8.08
CA ARG A 34 -7.65 18.31 7.36
C ARG A 34 -6.78 17.28 8.10
N GLU A 35 -6.80 17.28 9.43
CA GLU A 35 -6.03 16.33 10.23
C GLU A 35 -6.57 14.91 10.09
N GLY A 36 -7.89 14.74 10.09
CA GLY A 36 -8.55 13.46 9.82
C GLY A 36 -8.19 12.90 8.45
N GLN A 37 -8.14 13.74 7.41
CA GLN A 37 -7.67 13.33 6.08
C GLN A 37 -6.21 12.83 6.11
N LEU A 38 -5.31 13.58 6.74
CA LEU A 38 -3.89 13.22 6.81
C LEU A 38 -3.66 11.95 7.62
N SER A 39 -4.34 11.80 8.75
CA SER A 39 -4.28 10.60 9.59
C SER A 39 -4.77 9.35 8.85
N LEU A 40 -5.88 9.48 8.11
CA LEU A 40 -6.42 8.39 7.28
C LEU A 40 -5.40 7.94 6.22
N LEU A 41 -4.74 8.88 5.55
CA LEU A 41 -3.71 8.57 4.54
C LEU A 41 -2.45 7.95 5.16
N ALA A 42 -2.02 8.43 6.33
CA ALA A 42 -0.88 7.86 7.05
C ALA A 42 -1.13 6.40 7.46
N ALA A 43 -2.34 6.11 7.94
CA ALA A 43 -2.75 4.74 8.27
C ALA A 43 -2.78 3.84 7.03
N HIS A 44 -3.29 4.33 5.89
CA HIS A 44 -3.27 3.59 4.64
C HIS A 44 -1.83 3.29 4.16
N ARG A 45 -0.94 4.29 4.23
CA ARG A 45 0.49 4.11 3.91
C ARG A 45 1.15 3.04 4.77
N LEU A 46 0.84 2.99 6.07
CA LEU A 46 1.38 1.98 6.97
C LEU A 46 0.97 0.57 6.53
N ARG A 47 -0.31 0.36 6.15
CA ARG A 47 -0.79 -0.93 5.64
C ARG A 47 -0.07 -1.34 4.36
N LEU A 48 0.16 -0.42 3.43
CA LEU A 48 0.91 -0.72 2.20
C LEU A 48 2.35 -1.16 2.52
N LEU A 49 3.01 -0.49 3.47
CA LEU A 49 4.36 -0.89 3.90
C LEU A 49 4.37 -2.26 4.56
N GLU A 50 3.38 -2.58 5.39
CA GLU A 50 3.24 -3.91 5.99
C GLU A 50 3.07 -5.00 4.93
N GLN A 51 2.27 -4.74 3.88
CA GLN A 51 2.12 -5.66 2.75
C GLN A 51 3.43 -5.84 2.00
N VAL A 52 4.18 -4.77 1.72
CA VAL A 52 5.50 -4.86 1.08
C VAL A 52 6.43 -5.72 1.92
N HIS A 53 6.56 -5.45 3.22
CA HIS A 53 7.42 -6.24 4.10
C HIS A 53 6.99 -7.71 4.19
N GLN A 54 5.69 -8.01 4.08
CA GLN A 54 5.20 -9.38 4.03
C GLN A 54 5.63 -10.08 2.74
N GLU A 55 5.47 -9.43 1.60
CA GLU A 55 5.89 -9.99 0.31
C GLU A 55 7.41 -10.13 0.21
N GLU A 56 8.19 -9.18 0.72
CA GLU A 56 9.65 -9.30 0.82
C GLU A 56 10.07 -10.54 1.60
N LYS A 57 9.42 -10.83 2.74
CA LYS A 57 9.69 -12.05 3.52
C LYS A 57 9.36 -13.31 2.73
N ARG A 58 8.25 -13.32 1.99
CA ARG A 58 7.85 -14.46 1.15
C ARG A 58 8.86 -14.72 0.05
N ILE A 59 9.34 -13.66 -0.61
CA ILE A 59 10.39 -13.72 -1.64
C ILE A 59 11.68 -14.26 -1.03
N ALA A 60 12.14 -13.73 0.10
CA ALA A 60 13.36 -14.20 0.75
C ALA A 60 13.32 -15.70 1.11
N CYS A 61 12.16 -16.21 1.55
CA CYS A 61 11.97 -17.64 1.79
C CYS A 61 12.07 -18.47 0.49
N LEU A 62 11.50 -17.95 -0.60
CA LEU A 62 11.56 -18.61 -1.91
C LEU A 62 13.00 -18.61 -2.46
N ASP A 63 13.69 -17.49 -2.40
CA ASP A 63 15.08 -17.35 -2.85
C ASP A 63 16.00 -18.30 -2.07
N TYR A 64 15.80 -18.42 -0.75
CA TYR A 64 16.54 -19.38 0.06
C TYR A 64 16.30 -20.82 -0.39
N LEU A 65 15.06 -21.20 -0.70
CA LEU A 65 14.74 -22.54 -1.20
C LEU A 65 15.42 -22.80 -2.55
N VAL A 66 15.37 -21.84 -3.48
CA VAL A 66 16.05 -21.95 -4.78
C VAL A 66 17.56 -22.13 -4.58
N TYR A 67 18.19 -21.31 -3.75
CA TYR A 67 19.62 -21.44 -3.44
C TYR A 67 19.99 -22.82 -2.87
N GLN A 68 19.17 -23.40 -1.99
CA GLN A 68 19.43 -24.74 -1.46
C GLN A 68 19.38 -25.81 -2.56
N LEU A 69 18.47 -25.68 -3.52
CA LEU A 69 18.35 -26.62 -4.63
C LEU A 69 19.57 -26.52 -5.57
N GLU A 70 19.93 -25.30 -5.98
CA GLU A 70 21.11 -25.06 -6.84
C GLU A 70 22.40 -25.58 -6.21
N LYS A 71 22.60 -25.33 -4.90
CA LYS A 71 23.79 -25.79 -4.18
C LYS A 71 23.85 -27.32 -4.05
N THR A 72 22.70 -27.99 -4.01
CA THR A 72 22.64 -29.45 -3.91
C THR A 72 23.01 -30.11 -5.23
N ASP A 73 22.66 -29.49 -6.36
CA ASP A 73 23.01 -29.95 -7.70
C ASP A 73 24.52 -29.76 -8.01
N ASP A 74 25.17 -28.73 -7.44
CA ASP A 74 26.63 -28.52 -7.55
C ASP A 74 27.47 -29.52 -6.72
N ALA A 75 26.85 -30.32 -5.85
CA ALA A 75 27.52 -31.27 -4.98
C ALA A 75 27.57 -32.71 -5.54
N LEU A 76 27.24 -32.91 -6.82
CA LEU A 76 27.13 -34.22 -7.48
C LEU A 76 28.12 -34.39 -8.64
#